data_AF-A0A2G7T594-F1
#
_entry.id   AF-A0A2G7T594-F1
#
_cell.length_a   1.000
_cell.length_b   1.000
_cell.length_c   1.000
_cell.angle_alpha   90.00
_cell.angle_beta   90.00
_cell.angle_gamma   90.00
#
_symmetry.space_group_name_H-M   'P 1'
#
loop_
_entity.id
_entity.type
_entity.pdbx_description
1 polymer ?
#
loop_
_entity_poly.entity_id
_entity_poly.type
_entity_poly.pdbx_seq_one_letter_code
_entity_poly.pdbx_strand_id
1 'polypeptide(L)'
;MTAPSSANFEIDDALYARILQWSDAQALAQQTVSFFMREGEHTIGIDMQVLSAMQTSADTPGMLQFSLVFRGPRQPQLPQRTYRVRHAQLGDYAIFITPIAQSAGHVDYEACFSHAV
;
A
#
# COMPACT_ATOMS: atom_id res chain seq x y z
N MET A 1 18.98 -24.27 -4.05
CA MET A 1 18.39 -22.95 -3.73
C MET A 1 17.09 -22.85 -4.50
N THR A 2 15.97 -23.17 -3.86
CA THR A 2 14.62 -23.03 -4.43
C THR A 2 14.32 -21.55 -4.56
N ALA A 3 14.12 -21.07 -5.80
CA ALA A 3 13.57 -19.73 -6.01
C ALA A 3 12.22 -19.62 -5.27
N PRO A 4 11.93 -18.49 -4.59
CA PRO A 4 10.60 -18.30 -4.02
C PRO A 4 9.58 -18.40 -5.16
N SER A 5 8.64 -19.35 -5.02
CA SER A 5 7.58 -19.63 -5.98
C SER A 5 6.85 -18.35 -6.36
N SER A 6 6.71 -18.12 -7.68
CA SER A 6 5.96 -17.01 -8.28
C SER A 6 4.50 -16.94 -7.83
N ALA A 7 3.97 -18.01 -7.22
CA ALA A 7 2.59 -18.11 -6.74
C ALA A 7 2.29 -17.26 -5.47
N ASN A 8 3.31 -16.80 -4.75
CA ASN A 8 3.11 -16.13 -3.46
C ASN A 8 2.92 -14.60 -3.55
N PHE A 9 2.71 -14.05 -4.75
CA PHE A 9 2.67 -12.59 -4.98
C PHE A 9 1.50 -12.12 -5.85
N GLU A 10 0.73 -13.03 -6.44
CA GLU A 10 -0.51 -12.66 -7.11
C GLU A 10 -1.44 -12.01 -6.09
N ILE A 11 -2.08 -10.91 -6.51
CA ILE A 11 -3.21 -10.39 -5.77
C ILE A 11 -4.36 -11.32 -6.12
N ASP A 12 -4.68 -12.21 -5.20
CA ASP A 12 -5.81 -13.12 -5.34
C ASP A 12 -7.12 -12.46 -4.87
N ASP A 13 -8.24 -13.12 -5.15
CA ASP A 13 -9.57 -12.62 -4.79
C ASP A 13 -9.71 -12.39 -3.28
N ALA A 14 -9.07 -13.21 -2.45
CA ALA A 14 -9.12 -13.06 -1.00
C ALA A 14 -8.38 -11.80 -0.53
N LEU A 15 -7.25 -11.49 -1.16
CA LEU A 15 -6.47 -10.29 -0.88
C LEU A 15 -7.15 -9.02 -1.39
N TYR A 16 -7.81 -9.08 -2.56
CA TYR A 16 -8.66 -7.98 -3.05
C TYR A 16 -9.89 -7.75 -2.14
N ALA A 17 -10.46 -8.82 -1.58
CA ALA A 17 -11.62 -8.72 -0.69
C ALA A 17 -11.27 -8.20 0.71
N ARG A 18 -9.99 -8.23 1.10
CA ARG A 18 -9.56 -7.70 2.40
C ARG A 18 -9.59 -6.17 2.38
N ILE A 19 -10.57 -5.61 3.06
CA ILE A 19 -10.69 -4.16 3.26
C ILE A 19 -9.76 -3.75 4.39
N LEU A 20 -8.78 -2.90 4.07
CA LEU A 20 -7.96 -2.20 5.07
C LEU A 20 -8.88 -1.27 5.87
N GLN A 21 -9.02 -1.52 7.17
CA GLN A 21 -9.87 -0.72 8.05
C GLN A 21 -9.14 0.51 8.56
N TRP A 22 -9.87 1.50 9.09
CA TRP A 22 -9.25 2.66 9.73
C TRP A 22 -8.31 2.28 10.89
N SER A 23 -8.65 1.28 11.70
CA SER A 23 -7.75 0.79 12.76
C SER A 23 -6.45 0.20 12.22
N ASP A 24 -6.50 -0.46 11.06
CA ASP A 24 -5.29 -0.95 10.38
C ASP A 24 -4.45 0.23 9.89
N ALA A 25 -5.09 1.24 9.27
CA ALA A 25 -4.42 2.45 8.79
C ALA A 25 -3.70 3.18 9.94
N GLN A 26 -4.36 3.30 11.09
CA GLN A 26 -3.75 3.88 12.30
C GLN A 26 -2.55 3.06 12.79
N ALA A 27 -2.66 1.73 12.79
CA ALA A 27 -1.56 0.85 13.21
C ALA A 27 -0.37 0.88 12.22
N LEU A 28 -0.64 1.13 10.94
CA LEU A 28 0.39 1.26 9.90
C LEU A 28 1.11 2.61 9.94
N ALA A 29 0.50 3.66 10.48
CA ALA A 29 1.15 4.98 10.55
C ALA A 29 2.50 4.89 11.26
N GLN A 30 3.53 5.52 10.66
CA GLN A 30 4.91 5.48 11.12
C GLN A 30 5.57 4.09 11.10
N GLN A 31 4.96 3.09 10.45
CA GLN A 31 5.56 1.78 10.20
C GLN A 31 6.18 1.71 8.80
N THR A 32 7.02 0.70 8.60
CA THR A 32 7.52 0.30 7.29
C THR A 32 6.65 -0.81 6.72
N VAL A 33 6.34 -0.72 5.43
CA VAL A 33 5.64 -1.76 4.67
C VAL A 33 6.40 -2.05 3.39
N SER A 34 6.31 -3.28 2.89
CA SER A 34 6.96 -3.68 1.63
C SER A 34 5.94 -3.78 0.51
N PHE A 35 6.15 -3.01 -0.56
CA PHE A 35 5.38 -3.09 -1.80
C PHE A 35 6.06 -4.06 -2.77
N PHE A 36 5.31 -4.98 -3.36
CA PHE A 36 5.85 -5.96 -4.29
C PHE A 36 5.53 -5.61 -5.74
N MET A 37 6.56 -5.51 -6.57
CA MET A 37 6.48 -5.21 -8.00
C MET A 37 7.12 -6.33 -8.81
N ARG A 38 6.49 -6.71 -9.93
CA ARG A 38 7.11 -7.57 -10.93
C ARG A 38 8.07 -6.76 -11.82
N GLU A 39 9.30 -7.23 -11.95
CA GLU A 39 10.34 -6.75 -12.85
C GLU A 39 10.81 -7.91 -13.72
N GLY A 40 10.32 -7.99 -14.96
CA GLY A 40 10.54 -9.15 -15.84
C GLY A 40 9.94 -10.42 -15.25
N GLU A 41 10.78 -11.43 -14.99
CA GLU A 41 10.40 -12.69 -14.33
C GLU A 41 10.59 -12.67 -12.81
N HIS A 42 11.17 -11.59 -12.27
CA HIS A 42 11.43 -11.46 -10.84
C HIS A 42 10.40 -10.58 -10.15
N THR A 43 10.27 -10.76 -8.84
CA THR A 43 9.53 -9.85 -7.97
C THR A 43 10.51 -9.17 -7.04
N ILE A 44 10.42 -7.85 -6.94
CA ILE A 44 11.20 -7.04 -6.01
C ILE A 44 10.28 -6.48 -4.93
N GLY A 45 10.76 -6.49 -3.69
CA GLY A 45 10.14 -5.80 -2.57
C GLY A 45 10.75 -4.42 -2.42
N ILE A 46 9.89 -3.41 -2.26
CA ILE A 46 10.29 -2.01 -2.07
C ILE A 46 9.75 -1.58 -0.72
N ASP A 47 10.66 -1.34 0.21
CA ASP A 47 10.29 -0.83 1.52
C ASP A 47 9.87 0.64 1.42
N MET A 48 8.71 0.94 2.00
CA MET A 48 8.13 2.26 2.07
C MET A 48 7.78 2.58 3.50
N GLN A 49 8.01 3.83 3.89
CA GLN A 49 7.59 4.36 5.16
C GLN A 49 6.17 4.90 5.05
N VAL A 50 5.27 4.50 5.94
CA VAL A 50 3.95 5.11 6.06
C VAL A 50 4.11 6.41 6.86
N LEU A 51 3.99 7.55 6.19
CA LEU A 51 4.15 8.87 6.80
C LEU A 51 2.93 9.28 7.62
N SER A 52 1.73 8.99 7.14
CA SER A 52 0.51 9.41 7.83
C SER A 52 -0.67 8.53 7.48
N ALA A 53 -1.62 8.47 8.41
CA ALA A 53 -2.98 8.03 8.20
C ALA A 53 -3.91 9.19 8.58
N MET A 54 -4.73 9.63 7.66
CA MET A 54 -5.64 10.77 7.87
C MET A 54 -7.06 10.34 7.57
N GLN A 55 -7.93 10.46 8.56
CA GLN A 55 -9.37 10.32 8.34
C GLN A 55 -9.91 11.65 7.81
N THR A 56 -10.70 11.58 6.75
CA THR A 56 -11.43 12.72 6.22
C THR A 56 -12.87 12.60 6.67
N SER A 57 -13.48 13.71 7.08
CA SER A 57 -14.93 13.77 7.29
C SER A 57 -15.60 13.41 5.96
N ALA A 58 -16.29 12.27 5.90
CA ALA A 58 -17.03 11.94 4.71
C ALA A 58 -18.21 12.90 4.58
N ASP A 59 -18.34 13.57 3.43
CA ASP A 59 -19.52 14.39 3.12
C ASP A 59 -20.80 13.53 3.02
N THR A 60 -20.64 12.20 2.93
CA THR A 60 -21.73 11.24 2.85
C THR A 60 -21.96 10.57 4.22
N PRO A 61 -23.16 10.72 4.83
CA PRO A 61 -23.52 10.00 6.04
C PRO A 61 -23.39 8.49 5.85
N GLY A 62 -22.81 7.79 6.83
CA GLY A 62 -22.62 6.34 6.76
C GLY A 62 -21.45 5.88 5.89
N MET A 63 -20.52 6.78 5.55
CA MET A 63 -19.27 6.42 4.88
C MET A 63 -18.06 6.79 5.76
N LEU A 64 -17.05 5.92 5.78
CA LEU A 64 -15.73 6.21 6.32
C LEU A 64 -14.77 6.44 5.17
N GLN A 65 -14.05 7.56 5.23
CA GLN A 65 -13.02 7.93 4.25
C GLN A 65 -11.73 8.25 4.97
N PHE A 66 -10.62 7.73 4.45
CA PHE A 66 -9.30 8.02 4.96
C PHE A 66 -8.24 7.80 3.89
N SER A 67 -7.06 8.38 4.08
CA SER A 67 -5.91 8.15 3.21
C SER A 67 -4.66 7.77 3.99
N LEU A 68 -3.75 7.11 3.28
CA LEU A 68 -2.39 6.81 3.73
C LEU A 68 -1.40 7.51 2.79
N VAL A 69 -0.39 8.16 3.36
CA VAL A 69 0.75 8.68 2.60
C VAL A 69 1.96 7.79 2.85
N PHE A 70 2.61 7.35 1.78
CA PHE A 70 3.81 6.52 1.81
C PHE A 70 4.99 7.28 1.23
N ARG A 71 6.18 7.02 1.73
CA ARG A 71 7.44 7.49 1.16
C ARG A 71 8.30 6.30 0.77
N GLY A 72 8.59 6.22 -0.52
CA GLY A 72 9.50 5.22 -1.09
C GLY A 72 10.82 5.83 -1.57
N PRO A 73 11.77 4.98 -2.01
CA PRO A 73 13.02 5.44 -2.61
C PRO A 73 12.77 6.19 -3.92
N ARG A 74 13.78 6.94 -4.39
CA ARG A 74 13.70 7.63 -5.69
C ARG A 74 13.52 6.67 -6.87
N GLN A 75 14.12 5.49 -6.77
CA GLN A 75 14.02 4.39 -7.73
C GLN A 75 14.01 3.05 -6.99
N PRO A 76 13.30 2.03 -7.49
CA PRO A 76 12.37 2.11 -8.63
C PRO A 76 11.12 2.93 -8.28
N GLN A 77 10.55 3.61 -9.28
CA GLN A 77 9.30 4.32 -9.09
C GLN A 77 8.13 3.37 -9.30
N LEU A 78 7.20 3.34 -8.34
CA LEU A 78 5.94 2.62 -8.53
C LEU A 78 4.95 3.46 -9.33
N PRO A 79 4.50 3.04 -10.54
CA PRO A 79 3.39 3.70 -11.22
C PRO A 79 2.08 3.54 -10.44
N GLN A 80 1.10 4.37 -10.77
CA GLN A 80 -0.24 4.29 -10.21
C GLN A 80 -0.91 2.95 -10.58
N ARG A 81 -1.14 2.10 -9.58
CA ARG A 81 -1.88 0.82 -9.67
C ARG A 81 -2.04 0.19 -8.29
N THR A 82 -2.72 -0.94 -8.24
CA THR A 82 -2.79 -1.79 -7.04
C THR A 82 -1.55 -2.66 -6.90
N TYR A 83 -1.02 -2.73 -5.69
CA TYR A 83 0.10 -3.57 -5.31
C TYR A 83 -0.27 -4.45 -4.13
N ARG A 84 0.39 -5.61 -4.04
CA ARG A 84 0.48 -6.34 -2.77
C ARG A 84 1.40 -5.57 -1.84
N VAL A 85 0.91 -5.30 -0.64
CA VAL A 85 1.63 -4.61 0.43
C VAL A 85 1.67 -5.52 1.65
N ARG A 86 2.86 -5.75 2.18
CA ARG A 86 3.06 -6.56 3.39
C ARG A 86 3.46 -5.68 4.56
N HIS A 87 2.79 -5.88 5.69
CA HIS A 87 3.27 -5.48 7.00
C HIS A 87 3.59 -6.73 7.82
N ALA A 88 4.69 -6.72 8.57
CA ALA A 88 5.23 -7.91 9.24
C ALA A 88 4.23 -8.60 10.19
N GLN A 89 3.34 -7.84 10.84
CA GLN A 89 2.38 -8.36 11.82
C GLN A 89 0.94 -8.36 11.32
N LEU A 90 0.56 -7.37 10.51
CA LEU A 90 -0.81 -7.22 10.02
C LEU A 90 -1.07 -8.04 8.75
N GLY A 91 -0.01 -8.56 8.13
CA GLY A 91 -0.07 -9.40 6.95
C GLY A 91 -0.17 -8.58 5.67
N ASP A 92 -0.82 -9.18 4.68
CA ASP A 92 -0.86 -8.64 3.32
C ASP A 92 -2.17 -7.89 3.03
N TYR A 93 -2.05 -6.87 2.19
CA TYR A 93 -3.15 -6.06 1.66
C TYR A 93 -2.97 -5.83 0.15
N ALA A 94 -4.08 -5.61 -0.56
CA ALA A 94 -4.08 -5.04 -1.91
C ALA A 94 -4.32 -3.53 -1.80
N ILE A 95 -3.32 -2.70 -2.12
CA ILE A 95 -3.41 -1.24 -1.97
C ILE A 95 -3.15 -0.57 -3.31
N PHE A 96 -4.12 0.23 -3.75
CA PHE A 96 -3.98 1.13 -4.88
C PHE A 96 -3.26 2.41 -4.44
N ILE A 97 -2.15 2.74 -5.08
CA ILE A 97 -1.38 3.95 -4.79
C ILE A 97 -1.29 4.84 -6.02
N THR A 98 -1.15 6.15 -5.80
CA THR A 98 -0.85 7.15 -6.82
C THR A 98 0.41 7.92 -6.39
N PRO A 99 1.41 8.12 -7.27
CA PRO A 99 2.51 9.03 -6.98
C PRO A 99 1.99 10.47 -6.89
N ILE A 100 2.25 11.17 -5.79
CA ILE A 100 1.73 12.53 -5.54
C ILE A 100 2.83 13.60 -5.50
N ALA A 101 4.08 13.22 -5.19
CA ALA A 101 5.22 14.14 -5.24
C ALA A 101 6.53 13.41 -5.51
N GLN A 102 7.43 14.05 -6.25
CA GLN A 102 8.79 13.55 -6.50
C GLN A 102 9.81 14.56 -6.00
N SER A 103 10.74 14.09 -5.19
CA SER A 103 11.87 14.87 -4.67
C SER A 103 13.20 14.23 -5.10
N ALA A 104 14.33 14.91 -4.85
CA ALA A 104 15.65 14.41 -5.26
C ALA A 104 16.00 13.03 -4.66
N GLY A 105 15.50 12.72 -3.45
CA GLY A 105 15.83 11.48 -2.72
C GLY A 105 14.69 10.47 -2.58
N HIS A 106 13.44 10.83 -2.90
CA HIS A 106 12.27 9.98 -2.61
C HIS A 106 11.09 10.29 -3.54
N VAL A 107 10.09 9.42 -3.51
CA VAL A 107 8.77 9.65 -4.09
C VAL A 107 7.73 9.43 -3.00
N ASP A 108 6.79 10.36 -2.89
CA ASP A 108 5.64 10.23 -2.00
C ASP A 108 4.43 9.73 -2.79
N TYR A 109 3.68 8.82 -2.18
CA TYR A 109 2.53 8.13 -2.75
C TYR A 109 1.33 8.28 -1.83
N GLU A 110 0.13 8.28 -2.40
CA GLU A 110 -1.11 8.30 -1.65
C GLU A 110 -1.99 7.11 -2.01
N ALA A 111 -2.62 6.51 -1.00
CA ALA A 111 -3.76 5.60 -1.15
C ALA A 111 -4.98 6.21 -0.46
N CYS A 112 -6.10 6.27 -1.18
CA CYS A 112 -7.37 6.75 -0.65
C CYS A 112 -8.35 5.57 -0.51
N PHE A 113 -9.03 5.50 0.63
CA PHE A 113 -9.98 4.47 0.97
C PHE A 113 -11.34 5.10 1.26
N SER A 114 -12.41 4.42 0.84
CA SER A 114 -13.78 4.84 1.08
C SER A 114 -14.66 3.61 1.17
N HIS A 115 -15.32 3.40 2.31
CA HIS A 115 -16.23 2.26 2.49
C HIS A 115 -17.42 2.66 3.38
N ALA A 116 -18.52 1.91 3.25
CA ALA A 116 -19.67 2.07 4.13
C ALA A 116 -19.32 1.65 5.57
N VAL A 117 -19.97 2.27 6.55
CA VAL A 117 -19.92 1.89 7.98
C VAL A 117 -21.18 1.19 8.45
#